data_AF-A0A6G7X031-F1
#
_entry.id   AF-A0A6G7X031-F1
#
_cell.length_a   1.000
_cell.length_b   1.000
_cell.length_c   1.000
_cell.angle_alpha   90.00
_cell.angle_beta   90.00
_cell.angle_gamma   90.00
#
_symmetry.space_group_name_H-M   'P 1'
#
loop_
_entity.id
_entity.type
_entity.pdbx_description
1 polymer ?
#
loop_
_entity_poly.entity_id
_entity_poly.type
_entity_poly.pdbx_seq_one_letter_code
_entity_poly.pdbx_strand_id
1 'polypeptide(L)'
;MKQERLFRLIQYIYLNGKTSAQTLSDELEVSPRTIYRDVDSLILSNVPILSTKGKNGGISLDSNYVIDRNYLNDSEQGSLLDLLYGFKTITGREDVLLEKCRLVNDVRPH
;
A
#
# COMPACT_ATOMS: atom_id res chain seq x y z
N MET A 1 -9.01 -1.59 -14.63
CA MET A 1 -8.69 -0.13 -14.76
C MET A 1 -7.26 0.18 -14.28
N LYS A 2 -6.70 1.40 -14.46
CA LYS A 2 -5.31 1.75 -14.01
C LYS A 2 -5.13 1.55 -12.50
N GLN A 3 -6.07 2.02 -11.68
CA GLN A 3 -6.00 1.95 -10.21
C GLN A 3 -5.94 0.50 -9.70
N GLU A 4 -6.78 -0.37 -10.25
CA GLU A 4 -6.78 -1.81 -9.97
C GLU A 4 -5.42 -2.45 -10.27
N ARG A 5 -4.77 -2.07 -11.38
CA ARG A 5 -3.43 -2.55 -11.70
C ARG A 5 -2.37 -2.05 -10.73
N LEU A 6 -2.43 -0.77 -10.33
CA LEU A 6 -1.52 -0.23 -9.32
C LEU A 6 -1.68 -0.96 -7.99
N PHE A 7 -2.91 -1.26 -7.60
CA PHE A 7 -3.20 -2.04 -6.39
C PHE A 7 -2.61 -3.45 -6.48
N ARG A 8 -2.84 -4.16 -7.60
CA ARG A 8 -2.25 -5.49 -7.85
C ARG A 8 -0.73 -5.46 -7.84
N LEU A 9 -0.11 -4.43 -8.41
CA LEU A 9 1.34 -4.24 -8.39
C LEU A 9 1.89 -4.13 -6.97
N ILE A 10 1.28 -3.28 -6.13
CA ILE A 10 1.68 -3.12 -4.73
C ILE A 10 1.48 -4.43 -3.97
N GLN A 11 0.32 -5.07 -4.13
CA GLN A 11 0.01 -6.34 -3.47
C GLN A 11 1.03 -7.43 -3.83
N TYR A 12 1.41 -7.52 -5.10
CA TYR A 12 2.40 -8.49 -5.55
C TYR A 12 3.75 -8.25 -4.87
N ILE A 13 4.22 -7.00 -4.84
CA ILE A 13 5.49 -6.63 -4.19
C ILE A 13 5.42 -6.89 -2.69
N TYR A 14 4.29 -6.59 -2.04
CA TYR A 14 4.09 -6.84 -0.61
C TYR A 14 4.22 -8.32 -0.25
N LEU A 15 3.64 -9.21 -1.07
CA LEU A 15 3.67 -10.66 -0.83
C LEU A 15 5.00 -11.32 -1.20
N ASN A 16 5.64 -10.86 -2.27
CA ASN A 16 6.84 -11.50 -2.84
C ASN A 16 8.15 -10.77 -2.51
N GLY A 17 8.07 -9.58 -1.89
CA GLY A 17 9.22 -8.73 -1.62
C GLY A 17 9.82 -8.13 -2.90
N LYS A 18 11.14 -8.22 -3.03
CA LYS A 18 11.88 -7.65 -4.16
C LYS A 18 11.68 -8.48 -5.43
N THR A 19 11.22 -7.84 -6.50
CA THR A 19 10.95 -8.48 -7.79
C THR A 19 11.52 -7.68 -8.97
N SER A 20 11.39 -8.18 -10.20
CA SER A 20 11.83 -7.49 -11.41
C SER A 20 10.65 -6.87 -12.18
N ALA A 21 10.94 -5.86 -13.00
CA ALA A 21 9.94 -5.29 -13.89
C ALA A 21 9.39 -6.31 -14.91
N GLN A 22 10.21 -7.30 -15.29
CA GLN A 22 9.79 -8.37 -16.20
C GLN A 22 8.80 -9.31 -15.51
N THR A 23 9.09 -9.74 -14.29
CA THR A 23 8.18 -10.59 -13.51
C THR A 23 6.83 -9.91 -13.28
N LEU A 24 6.84 -8.63 -12.92
CA LEU A 24 5.61 -7.84 -12.77
C LEU A 24 4.88 -7.65 -14.10
N SER A 25 5.61 -7.51 -15.21
CA SER A 25 5.00 -7.33 -16.53
C SER A 25 4.26 -8.59 -16.98
N ASP A 26 4.84 -9.75 -16.70
CA ASP A 26 4.26 -11.05 -17.04
C ASP A 26 3.03 -11.33 -16.16
N GLU A 27 3.12 -11.09 -14.85
CA GLU A 27 2.02 -11.29 -13.90
C GLU A 27 0.82 -10.36 -14.12
N LEU A 28 1.09 -9.10 -14.47
CA LEU A 28 0.07 -8.06 -14.66
C LEU A 28 -0.37 -7.93 -16.12
N GLU A 29 0.17 -8.75 -17.01
CA GLU A 29 -0.14 -8.80 -18.45
C GLU A 29 0.04 -7.43 -19.13
N VAL A 30 1.15 -6.75 -18.84
CA VAL A 30 1.49 -5.45 -19.41
C VAL A 30 2.93 -5.41 -19.90
N SER A 31 3.32 -4.35 -20.60
CA SER A 31 4.73 -4.17 -20.96
C SER A 31 5.60 -3.77 -19.74
N PRO A 32 6.91 -4.09 -19.74
CA PRO A 32 7.85 -3.55 -18.75
C PRO A 32 7.85 -2.02 -18.68
N ARG A 33 7.63 -1.33 -19.81
CA ARG A 33 7.49 0.13 -19.87
C ARG A 33 6.29 0.63 -19.08
N THR A 34 5.18 -0.12 -19.09
CA THR A 34 4.00 0.18 -18.27
C THR A 34 4.32 0.02 -16.79
N ILE A 35 5.05 -1.03 -16.40
CA ILE A 35 5.48 -1.24 -15.01
C ILE A 35 6.33 -0.06 -14.53
N TYR A 36 7.35 0.35 -15.28
CA TYR A 36 8.18 1.49 -14.88
C TYR A 36 7.36 2.77 -14.72
N ARG A 37 6.45 3.08 -15.67
CA ARG A 37 5.58 4.26 -15.57
C ARG A 37 4.63 4.21 -14.37
N ASP A 38 4.13 3.02 -14.04
CA ASP A 38 3.25 2.81 -12.90
C ASP A 38 4.03 2.93 -11.57
N VAL A 39 5.26 2.40 -11.50
CA VAL A 39 6.18 2.60 -10.38
C VAL A 39 6.52 4.08 -10.20
N ASP A 40 6.84 4.80 -11.27
CA ASP A 40 7.09 6.25 -11.21
C ASP A 40 5.86 7.00 -10.68
N SER A 41 4.65 6.62 -11.12
CA SER A 41 3.40 7.21 -10.63
C SER A 41 3.21 6.99 -9.12
N LEU A 42 3.59 5.82 -8.63
CA LEU A 42 3.49 5.44 -7.21
C LEU A 42 4.52 6.21 -6.36
N ILE A 43 5.76 6.33 -6.84
CA ILE A 43 6.80 7.14 -6.18
C ILE A 43 6.35 8.61 -6.10
N LEU A 44 5.82 9.17 -7.18
CA LEU A 44 5.28 10.53 -7.20
C LEU A 44 4.08 10.73 -6.27
N SER A 45 3.41 9.64 -5.91
CA SER A 45 2.29 9.62 -4.96
C SER A 45 2.74 9.31 -3.53
N ASN A 46 4.05 9.38 -3.24
CA ASN A 46 4.65 9.02 -1.94
C ASN A 46 4.33 7.59 -1.47
N VAL A 47 4.15 6.66 -2.41
CA VAL A 47 4.12 5.23 -2.09
C VAL A 47 5.57 4.75 -2.02
N PRO A 48 5.96 4.00 -0.97
CA PRO A 48 7.35 3.69 -0.71
C PRO A 48 7.90 2.57 -1.56
N ILE A 49 8.07 2.84 -2.84
CA ILE A 49 8.60 1.90 -3.80
C ILE A 49 10.03 2.31 -4.14
N LEU A 50 10.94 1.36 -4.00
CA LEU A 50 12.31 1.47 -4.45
C LEU A 50 12.45 0.74 -5.79
N SER A 51 13.12 1.39 -6.74
CA SER A 51 13.46 0.79 -8.03
C SER A 51 14.95 0.97 -8.28
N THR A 52 15.68 -0.14 -8.36
CA THR A 52 17.13 -0.17 -8.59
C THR A 52 17.43 -0.85 -9.92
N LYS A 53 18.31 -0.25 -10.74
CA LYS A 53 18.75 -0.82 -12.02
C LYS A 53 19.97 -1.74 -11.82
N GLY A 54 20.13 -2.74 -12.68
CA GLY A 54 21.33 -3.60 -12.74
C GLY A 54 21.09 -5.05 -12.34
N LYS A 55 22.17 -5.84 -12.30
CA LYS A 55 22.15 -7.31 -12.10
C LYS A 55 21.54 -7.75 -10.76
N ASN A 56 21.68 -6.92 -9.73
CA ASN A 56 21.04 -7.09 -8.42
C ASN A 56 19.95 -6.02 -8.19
N GLY A 57 19.45 -5.41 -9.27
CA GLY A 57 18.36 -4.44 -9.24
C GLY A 57 17.01 -5.09 -8.92
N GLY A 58 15.96 -4.28 -8.93
CA GLY A 58 14.60 -4.75 -8.68
C GLY A 58 13.70 -3.65 -8.15
N ILE A 59 12.42 -3.98 -8.09
CA ILE A 59 11.34 -3.17 -7.55
C ILE A 59 10.92 -3.81 -6.22
N SER A 60 10.91 -3.02 -5.14
CA SER A 60 10.53 -3.48 -3.80
C SER A 60 9.80 -2.38 -3.05
N LEU A 61 9.03 -2.75 -2.02
CA LEU A 61 8.61 -1.78 -1.01
C LEU A 61 9.81 -1.47 -0.12
N ASP A 62 9.98 -0.20 0.23
CA ASP A 62 10.95 0.20 1.24
C ASP A 62 10.45 -0.32 2.61
N SER A 63 11.10 -1.35 3.12
CA SER A 63 10.80 -1.93 4.43
C SER A 63 11.05 -0.97 5.59
N ASN A 64 11.80 0.10 5.36
CA ASN A 64 12.06 1.16 6.33
C ASN A 64 11.14 2.36 6.17
N TYR A 65 10.23 2.34 5.18
CA TYR A 65 9.23 3.38 5.07
C TYR A 65 8.16 3.18 6.14
N VAL A 66 8.41 3.83 7.25
CA VAL A 66 7.39 4.12 8.24
C VAL A 66 6.44 5.11 7.56
N ILE A 67 5.20 4.69 7.27
CA ILE A 67 4.12 5.67 7.11
C ILE A 67 4.19 6.47 8.38
N ASP A 68 4.54 7.76 8.27
CA ASP A 68 4.68 8.63 9.42
C ASP A 68 3.41 8.44 10.26
N ARG A 69 3.57 7.97 11.50
CA ARG A 69 2.42 7.76 12.39
C ARG A 69 1.68 9.07 12.67
N ASN A 70 2.29 10.20 12.32
CA ASN A 70 1.69 11.53 12.34
C ASN A 70 0.96 11.91 11.04
N TYR A 71 0.80 11.00 10.07
CA TYR A 71 0.02 11.27 8.85
C TYR A 71 -1.43 11.65 9.19
N LEU A 72 -1.96 11.11 10.29
CA LEU A 72 -3.16 11.57 10.95
C LEU A 72 -2.80 12.02 12.36
N ASN A 73 -3.29 13.19 12.77
CA ASN A 73 -3.23 13.55 14.18
C ASN A 73 -4.34 12.82 14.98
N ASP A 74 -4.24 12.83 16.31
CA ASP A 74 -5.19 12.13 17.20
C ASP A 74 -6.67 12.49 16.92
N SER A 75 -6.94 13.75 16.56
CA SER A 75 -8.29 14.22 16.25
C SER A 75 -8.80 13.71 14.89
N GLU A 76 -7.96 13.73 13.86
CA GLU A 76 -8.30 13.18 12.55
C GLU A 76 -8.49 11.67 12.61
N GLN A 77 -7.68 11.00 13.44
CA GLN A 77 -7.77 9.56 13.65
C GLN A 77 -9.05 9.17 14.40
N GLY A 78 -9.40 9.90 15.46
CA GLY A 78 -10.68 9.72 16.16
C GLY A 78 -11.87 9.92 15.21
N SER A 79 -11.81 10.98 14.38
CA SER A 79 -12.86 11.27 13.40
C SER A 79 -13.03 10.16 12.36
N LEU A 80 -11.93 9.58 11.87
CA LEU A 80 -11.97 8.45 10.95
C LEU A 80 -12.60 7.20 11.60
N LEU A 81 -12.24 6.90 12.85
CA LEU A 81 -12.82 5.78 13.58
C LEU A 81 -14.33 5.97 13.78
N ASP A 82 -14.77 7.16 14.17
CA ASP A 82 -16.19 7.47 14.36
C ASP A 82 -16.98 7.31 13.05
N LEU A 83 -16.42 7.76 11.92
CA LEU A 83 -17.02 7.56 10.60
C LEU A 83 -17.16 6.07 10.25
N LEU A 84 -16.13 5.26 10.52
CA LEU A 84 -16.17 3.82 10.27
C LEU A 84 -17.16 3.09 11.19
N TYR A 85 -17.27 3.49 12.46
CA TYR A 85 -18.27 2.96 13.40
C TYR A 85 -19.70 3.37 13.01
N GLY A 86 -19.90 4.61 12.58
CA GLY A 86 -21.17 5.06 12.02
C GLY A 86 -21.56 4.24 10.78
N PHE A 87 -20.60 3.99 9.90
CA PHE A 87 -20.80 3.15 8.71
C PHE A 87 -21.12 1.69 9.06
N LYS A 88 -20.48 1.11 10.09
CA LYS A 88 -20.85 -0.22 10.62
C LYS A 88 -22.32 -0.25 11.06
N THR A 89 -22.75 0.77 11.78
CA THR A 89 -24.12 0.85 12.33
C THR A 89 -25.16 0.97 11.21
N ILE A 90 -24.84 1.71 10.15
CA ILE A 90 -25.73 1.90 8.99
C ILE A 90 -25.78 0.66 8.08
N THR A 91 -24.63 -0.01 7.88
CA THR A 91 -24.53 -1.12 6.92
C THR A 91 -24.72 -2.51 7.53
N GLY A 92 -24.63 -2.64 8.85
CA GLY A 92 -24.81 -3.91 9.58
C GLY A 92 -23.76 -4.98 9.30
N ARG A 93 -22.68 -4.67 8.58
CA ARG A 93 -21.63 -5.64 8.24
C ARG A 93 -20.62 -5.75 9.37
N GLU A 94 -20.37 -6.97 9.85
CA GLU A 94 -19.18 -7.27 10.63
C GLU A 94 -17.97 -7.14 9.71
N ASP A 95 -17.21 -6.06 9.91
CA ASP A 95 -16.06 -5.80 9.07
C ASP A 95 -14.78 -6.13 9.83
N VAL A 96 -14.11 -7.20 9.42
CA VAL A 96 -12.76 -7.60 9.85
C VAL A 96 -11.77 -6.43 9.71
N LEU A 97 -12.08 -5.46 8.83
CA LEU A 97 -11.29 -4.24 8.64
C LEU A 97 -11.32 -3.31 9.86
N LEU A 98 -12.44 -3.20 10.59
CA LEU A 98 -12.53 -2.37 11.81
C LEU A 98 -11.64 -2.90 12.93
N GLU A 99 -11.57 -4.22 13.08
CA GLU A 99 -10.71 -4.86 14.07
C GLU A 99 -9.22 -4.69 13.70
N LYS A 100 -8.88 -4.81 12.41
CA LYS A 100 -7.53 -4.54 11.91
C LYS A 100 -7.12 -3.08 12.11
N CYS A 101 -8.02 -2.12 11.86
CA CYS A 101 -7.77 -0.70 12.14
C CYS A 101 -7.49 -0.44 13.63
N ARG A 102 -8.16 -1.16 14.53
CA ARG A 102 -7.85 -1.09 15.98
C ARG A 102 -6.44 -1.59 16.29
N LEU A 103 -6.03 -2.71 15.71
CA LEU A 103 -4.71 -3.32 15.96
C LEU A 103 -3.55 -2.42 15.48
N VAL A 104 -3.74 -1.71 14.37
CA VAL A 104 -2.76 -0.70 13.89
C VAL A 104 -2.63 0.46 14.89
N ASN A 105 -3.69 0.79 15.62
CA ASN A 105 -3.71 1.88 16.59
C ASN A 105 -3.06 1.53 17.95
N ASP A 106 -3.05 0.25 18.34
CA ASP A 106 -2.57 -0.16 19.68
C ASP A 106 -1.06 -0.49 19.73
N VAL A 107 -0.33 -0.34 18.61
CA VAL A 107 1.15 -0.46 18.60
C VAL A 107 1.76 0.83 19.13
N ARG A 108 1.66 1.02 20.45
CA ARG A 108 2.45 2.02 21.18
C ARG A 108 3.93 1.66 21.07
N PRO A 109 4.81 2.54 20.56
CA PRO A 109 6.22 2.37 20.84
C PRO A 109 6.47 2.70 22.31
N HIS A 110 7.26 1.87 22.98
CA HIS A 110 7.96 2.28 24.20
C HIS A 110 8.89 3.46 23.91
#